data_AF-A0A7H4LEX0-F1
#
_entry.id   AF-A0A7H4LEX0-F1
#
_cell.length_a   1.000
_cell.length_b   1.000
_cell.length_c   1.000
_cell.angle_alpha   90.00
_cell.angle_beta   90.00
_cell.angle_gamma   90.00
#
_symmetry.space_group_name_H-M   'P 1'
#
loop_
_entity.id
_entity.type
_entity.pdbx_description
1 polymer ?
#
loop_
_entity_poly.entity_id
_entity_poly.type
_entity_poly.pdbx_seq_one_letter_code
_entity_poly.pdbx_strand_id
1 'polypeptide(L)'
;MVAMSTSSQRLCQMVHDAGLRHGTMDRLHMVLATGWWMSPVDASYDSQLDQMIVRTTNRFTVVKKLADDIAVLLQPARPGSSLPTTLIGLHGRNLFQALVALQLPTDATKNVHLEVALAVRHLHLQETVDLHIHVYERIVYIGIYKASGDATMLAFFSRLEALDALAAKHLNLATQAAAP
;
A
#
# COMPACT_ATOMS: atom_id res chain seq x y z
N MET A 1 8.51 23.15 -9.41
CA MET A 1 7.09 23.22 -9.83
C MET A 1 6.66 22.17 -10.87
N VAL A 2 7.08 22.19 -12.14
CA VAL A 2 6.54 21.26 -13.18
C VAL A 2 6.73 19.78 -12.84
N ALA A 3 7.93 19.39 -12.40
CA ALA A 3 8.23 17.99 -12.05
C ALA A 3 7.30 17.45 -10.94
N MET A 4 7.10 18.22 -9.86
CA MET A 4 6.20 17.87 -8.76
C MET A 4 4.75 17.70 -9.23
N SER A 5 4.28 18.54 -10.17
CA SER A 5 2.94 18.41 -10.75
C SER A 5 2.79 17.10 -11.51
N THR A 6 3.77 16.74 -12.33
CA THR A 6 3.75 15.49 -13.10
C THR A 6 3.81 14.26 -12.20
N SER A 7 4.68 14.27 -11.18
CA SER A 7 4.80 13.15 -10.24
C SER A 7 3.54 13.00 -9.38
N SER A 8 2.95 14.11 -8.94
CA SER A 8 1.68 14.11 -8.19
C SER A 8 0.53 13.54 -9.02
N GLN A 9 0.38 13.99 -10.28
CA GLN A 9 -0.67 13.49 -11.18
C GLN A 9 -0.52 11.99 -11.44
N ARG A 10 0.72 11.52 -11.62
CA ARG A 10 1.00 10.09 -11.79
C ARG A 10 0.60 9.28 -10.57
N LEU A 11 0.95 9.74 -9.36
CA LEU A 11 0.57 9.06 -8.12
C LEU A 11 -0.95 9.01 -7.97
N CYS A 12 -1.64 10.12 -8.21
CA CYS A 12 -3.10 10.19 -8.22
C CYS A 12 -3.73 9.17 -9.17
N GLN A 13 -3.25 9.11 -10.42
CA GLN A 13 -3.75 8.15 -11.41
C GLN A 13 -3.56 6.70 -10.93
N MET A 14 -2.39 6.37 -10.39
CA MET A 14 -2.12 5.03 -9.89
C MET A 14 -3.01 4.64 -8.70
N VAL A 15 -3.29 5.59 -7.80
CA VAL A 15 -4.19 5.39 -6.66
C VAL A 15 -5.64 5.19 -7.11
N HIS A 16 -6.08 5.98 -8.08
CA HIS A 16 -7.38 5.84 -8.71
C HIS A 16 -7.53 4.45 -9.36
N ASP A 17 -6.57 4.06 -10.18
CA ASP A 17 -6.60 2.79 -10.94
C ASP A 17 -6.51 1.55 -10.05
N ALA A 18 -5.90 1.69 -8.88
CA ALA A 18 -5.83 0.61 -7.89
C ALA A 18 -7.14 0.41 -7.11
N GLY A 19 -8.13 1.30 -7.23
CA GLY A 19 -9.41 1.17 -6.55
C GLY A 19 -9.29 1.13 -5.03
N LEU A 20 -8.39 1.94 -4.46
CA LEU A 20 -8.13 2.00 -3.03
C LEU A 20 -9.37 2.46 -2.23
N ARG A 21 -9.28 2.39 -0.89
CA ARG A 21 -10.43 2.66 -0.01
C ARG A 21 -11.04 4.04 -0.29
N HIS A 22 -12.37 4.12 -0.18
CA HIS A 22 -13.11 5.37 -0.29
C HIS A 22 -12.52 6.47 0.62
N GLY A 23 -12.40 7.68 0.07
CA GLY A 23 -11.75 8.82 0.72
C GLY A 23 -10.22 8.86 0.67
N THR A 24 -9.54 7.79 0.22
CA THR A 24 -8.06 7.81 0.05
C THR A 24 -7.65 8.84 -0.99
N MET A 25 -8.37 8.90 -2.11
CA MET A 25 -8.11 9.85 -3.18
C MET A 25 -8.35 11.30 -2.73
N ASP A 26 -9.44 11.56 -2.00
CA ASP A 26 -9.77 12.89 -1.50
C ASP A 26 -8.71 13.39 -0.51
N ARG A 27 -8.26 12.50 0.39
CA ARG A 27 -7.16 12.81 1.31
C ARG A 27 -5.87 13.09 0.56
N LEU A 28 -5.51 12.26 -0.42
CA LEU A 28 -4.32 12.47 -1.24
C LEU A 28 -4.37 13.82 -1.97
N HIS A 29 -5.48 14.15 -2.62
CA HIS A 29 -5.67 15.43 -3.28
C HIS A 29 -5.54 16.63 -2.32
N MET A 30 -6.22 16.57 -1.18
CA MET A 30 -6.17 17.63 -0.17
C MET A 30 -4.75 17.90 0.30
N VAL A 31 -3.99 16.83 0.54
CA VAL A 31 -2.62 16.91 1.04
C VAL A 31 -1.66 17.44 -0.04
N LEU A 32 -1.78 16.99 -1.28
CA LEU A 32 -1.00 17.51 -2.41
C LEU A 32 -1.30 19.00 -2.66
N ALA A 33 -2.58 19.40 -2.62
CA ALA A 33 -3.00 20.78 -2.78
C ALA A 33 -2.46 21.69 -1.66
N THR A 34 -2.46 21.20 -0.42
CA THR A 34 -1.90 21.95 0.72
C THR A 34 -0.37 22.03 0.63
N GLY A 35 0.28 20.97 0.16
CA GLY A 35 1.70 20.94 -0.10
C GLY A 35 2.14 22.03 -1.08
N TRP A 36 1.35 22.31 -2.12
CA TRP A 36 1.67 23.36 -3.10
C TRP A 36 1.76 24.76 -2.50
N TRP A 37 0.99 25.08 -1.45
CA TRP A 37 1.03 26.38 -0.78
C TRP A 37 2.34 26.64 -0.02
N MET A 38 3.10 25.59 0.30
CA MET A 38 4.36 25.69 1.04
C MET A 38 5.59 25.87 0.14
N SER A 39 5.45 25.61 -1.17
CA SER A 39 6.52 25.77 -2.18
C SER A 39 7.21 27.14 -2.17
N PRO A 40 6.50 28.28 -2.00
CA PRO A 40 7.12 29.61 -1.97
C PRO A 40 7.91 29.90 -0.69
N VAL A 41 7.74 29.10 0.37
CA VAL A 41 8.31 29.36 1.71
C VAL A 41 9.70 28.76 1.84
N ASP A 42 10.00 27.68 1.12
CA ASP A 42 11.28 26.96 1.20
C ASP A 42 11.65 26.38 -0.18
N ALA A 43 12.73 26.90 -0.77
CA ALA A 43 13.19 26.47 -2.10
C ALA A 43 13.63 24.99 -2.16
N SER A 44 13.99 24.39 -1.01
CA SER A 44 14.36 22.98 -0.92
C SER A 44 13.14 22.05 -0.86
N TYR A 45 11.98 22.58 -0.46
CA TYR A 45 10.73 21.87 -0.27
C TYR A 45 10.25 21.16 -1.54
N ASP A 46 10.27 21.86 -2.68
CA ASP A 46 9.89 21.32 -4.00
C ASP A 46 10.67 20.04 -4.34
N SER A 47 11.99 20.07 -4.12
CA SER A 47 12.87 18.94 -4.46
C SER A 47 12.69 17.75 -3.52
N GLN A 48 12.44 18.00 -2.24
CA GLN A 48 12.25 16.94 -1.24
C GLN A 48 10.89 16.26 -1.38
N LEU A 49 9.85 17.05 -1.66
CA LEU A 49 8.53 16.53 -1.97
C LEU A 49 8.51 15.68 -3.23
N ASP A 50 9.12 16.16 -4.31
CA ASP A 50 9.20 15.39 -5.56
C ASP A 50 9.92 14.05 -5.35
N GLN A 51 11.04 14.05 -4.63
CA GLN A 51 11.73 12.81 -4.27
C GLN A 51 10.84 11.85 -3.47
N MET A 52 10.03 12.37 -2.54
CA MET A 52 9.12 11.54 -1.76
C MET A 52 7.98 10.97 -2.59
N ILE A 53 7.40 11.76 -3.50
CA ILE A 53 6.41 11.27 -4.47
C ILE A 53 7.02 10.19 -5.36
N VAL A 54 8.23 10.41 -5.88
CA VAL A 54 8.93 9.43 -6.71
C VAL A 54 9.19 8.14 -5.95
N ARG A 55 9.69 8.21 -4.71
CA ARG A 55 9.88 7.01 -3.85
C ARG A 55 8.58 6.25 -3.62
N THR A 56 7.50 6.98 -3.34
CA THR A 56 6.16 6.40 -3.13
C THR A 56 5.65 5.72 -4.40
N THR A 57 5.76 6.41 -5.53
CA THR A 57 5.35 5.92 -6.87
C THR A 57 6.12 4.66 -7.25
N ASN A 58 7.43 4.63 -7.02
CA ASN A 58 8.26 3.46 -7.31
C ASN A 58 7.85 2.26 -6.45
N ARG A 59 7.68 2.45 -5.14
CA ARG A 59 7.20 1.39 -4.24
C ARG A 59 5.81 0.89 -4.65
N PHE A 60 4.89 1.81 -4.93
CA PHE A 60 3.54 1.47 -5.36
C PHE A 60 3.55 0.66 -6.66
N THR A 61 4.37 1.05 -7.64
CA THR A 61 4.50 0.33 -8.92
C THR A 61 4.94 -1.11 -8.70
N VAL A 62 5.95 -1.34 -7.86
CA VAL A 62 6.45 -2.69 -7.55
C VAL A 62 5.36 -3.53 -6.89
N VAL A 63 4.70 -2.99 -5.87
CA VAL A 63 3.66 -3.72 -5.13
C VAL A 63 2.45 -4.00 -6.01
N LYS A 64 2.05 -3.04 -6.85
CA LYS A 64 0.93 -3.20 -7.78
C LYS A 64 1.23 -4.30 -8.79
N LYS A 65 2.43 -4.32 -9.37
CA LYS A 65 2.83 -5.39 -10.29
C LYS A 65 2.71 -6.76 -9.62
N LEU A 66 3.20 -6.89 -8.38
CA LEU A 66 3.07 -8.14 -7.63
C LEU A 66 1.61 -8.53 -7.36
N ALA A 67 0.73 -7.57 -7.07
CA ALA A 67 -0.70 -7.82 -6.93
C ALA A 67 -1.33 -8.31 -8.24
N ASP A 68 -0.99 -7.65 -9.36
CA ASP A 68 -1.48 -8.00 -10.69
C ASP A 68 -1.00 -9.41 -11.10
N ASP A 69 0.26 -9.75 -10.83
CA ASP A 69 0.82 -11.10 -11.08
C ASP A 69 0.06 -12.18 -10.28
N ILE A 70 -0.29 -11.92 -9.01
CA ILE A 70 -1.10 -12.84 -8.19
C ILE A 70 -2.51 -12.97 -8.75
N ALA A 71 -3.12 -11.85 -9.19
CA ALA A 71 -4.45 -11.87 -9.79
C ALA A 71 -4.49 -12.70 -11.08
N VAL A 72 -3.43 -12.67 -11.89
CA VAL A 72 -3.28 -13.54 -13.07
C VAL A 72 -3.24 -15.01 -12.66
N LEU A 73 -2.50 -15.37 -11.61
CA LEU A 73 -2.44 -16.74 -11.10
C LEU A 73 -3.79 -17.28 -10.59
N LEU A 74 -4.70 -16.40 -10.17
CA LEU A 74 -6.05 -16.75 -9.71
C LEU A 74 -7.09 -16.92 -10.84
N GLN A 75 -6.86 -16.34 -12.03
CA GLN A 75 -7.84 -16.37 -13.13
C GLN A 75 -8.32 -17.77 -13.58
N PRO A 76 -7.50 -18.84 -13.55
CA PRO A 76 -7.95 -20.16 -14.02
C PRO A 76 -9.00 -20.86 -13.15
N ALA A 77 -9.35 -20.34 -11.96
CA ALA A 77 -10.00 -21.14 -10.91
C ALA A 77 -11.42 -20.72 -10.45
N ARG A 78 -12.17 -19.91 -11.21
CA ARG A 78 -13.50 -19.43 -10.75
C ARG A 78 -14.58 -20.53 -10.89
N PRO A 79 -15.24 -20.89 -9.77
CA PRO A 79 -16.30 -20.02 -9.25
C PRO A 79 -16.18 -19.74 -7.73
N GLY A 80 -16.28 -18.46 -7.36
CA GLY A 80 -16.34 -18.01 -5.96
C GLY A 80 -15.00 -17.54 -5.38
N SER A 81 -15.06 -16.62 -4.41
CA SER A 81 -13.89 -16.22 -3.60
C SER A 81 -13.59 -17.31 -2.56
N SER A 82 -12.31 -17.65 -2.45
CA SER A 82 -11.74 -18.55 -1.45
C SER A 82 -11.11 -17.80 -0.27
N LEU A 83 -11.32 -16.47 -0.19
CA LEU A 83 -10.84 -15.64 0.89
C LEU A 83 -11.47 -16.09 2.22
N PRO A 84 -10.66 -16.30 3.27
CA PRO A 84 -11.18 -16.60 4.59
C PRO A 84 -12.23 -15.57 5.03
N THR A 85 -13.37 -16.05 5.53
CA THR A 85 -14.49 -15.20 5.96
C THR A 85 -14.11 -14.23 7.07
N THR A 86 -13.11 -14.58 7.87
CA THR A 86 -12.53 -13.73 8.92
C THR A 86 -11.89 -12.45 8.40
N LEU A 87 -11.56 -12.38 7.09
CA LEU A 87 -10.96 -11.21 6.45
C LEU A 87 -11.99 -10.33 5.72
N ILE A 88 -13.20 -10.85 5.48
CA ILE A 88 -14.22 -10.15 4.69
C ILE A 88 -14.69 -8.89 5.42
N GLY A 89 -14.70 -7.76 4.70
CA GLY A 89 -15.14 -6.47 5.23
C GLY A 89 -14.15 -5.79 6.18
N LEU A 90 -12.99 -6.40 6.46
CA LEU A 90 -11.94 -5.76 7.24
C LEU A 90 -11.11 -4.81 6.38
N HIS A 91 -10.67 -3.71 6.99
CA HIS A 91 -9.83 -2.70 6.34
C HIS A 91 -8.75 -2.16 7.28
N GLY A 92 -7.70 -1.58 6.68
CA GLY A 92 -6.62 -0.90 7.40
C GLY A 92 -6.00 -1.77 8.49
N ARG A 93 -5.87 -1.20 9.71
CA ARG A 93 -5.25 -1.90 10.85
C ARG A 93 -5.98 -3.16 11.27
N ASN A 94 -7.30 -3.21 11.17
CA ASN A 94 -8.08 -4.40 11.54
C ASN A 94 -7.78 -5.55 10.58
N LEU A 95 -7.70 -5.25 9.27
CA LEU A 95 -7.29 -6.23 8.27
C LEU A 95 -5.84 -6.68 8.49
N PHE A 96 -4.93 -5.75 8.80
CA PHE A 96 -3.54 -6.09 9.12
C PHE A 96 -3.45 -7.09 10.28
N GLN A 97 -4.12 -6.80 11.39
CA GLN A 97 -4.12 -7.67 12.58
C GLN A 97 -4.72 -9.04 12.27
N ALA A 98 -5.82 -9.08 11.53
CA ALA A 98 -6.44 -10.33 11.12
C ALA A 98 -5.53 -11.16 10.21
N LEU A 99 -4.81 -10.53 9.27
CA LEU A 99 -3.82 -11.20 8.41
C LEU A 99 -2.63 -11.75 9.20
N VAL A 100 -2.13 -11.00 10.19
CA VAL A 100 -1.04 -11.47 11.07
C VAL A 100 -1.50 -12.65 11.92
N ALA A 101 -2.72 -12.60 12.44
CA ALA A 101 -3.30 -13.65 13.27
C ALA A 101 -3.87 -14.84 12.45
N LEU A 102 -3.87 -14.75 11.12
CA LEU A 102 -4.52 -15.73 10.27
C LEU A 102 -3.84 -17.09 10.38
N GLN A 103 -4.62 -18.08 10.81
CA GLN A 103 -4.24 -19.49 10.78
C GLN A 103 -5.08 -20.18 9.73
N LEU A 104 -4.43 -20.67 8.69
CA LEU A 104 -5.06 -21.50 7.67
C LEU A 104 -4.82 -22.98 8.01
N PRO A 105 -5.78 -23.86 7.69
CA PRO A 105 -5.56 -25.30 7.73
C PRO A 105 -4.33 -25.71 6.90
N THR A 106 -3.62 -26.76 7.31
CA THR A 106 -2.44 -27.26 6.60
C THR A 106 -2.75 -27.73 5.18
N ASP A 107 -3.99 -28.15 4.93
CA ASP A 107 -4.54 -28.57 3.64
C ASP A 107 -5.20 -27.41 2.87
N ALA A 108 -4.99 -26.16 3.28
CA ALA A 108 -5.51 -25.00 2.56
C ALA A 108 -5.03 -25.00 1.10
N THR A 109 -5.97 -24.78 0.20
CA THR A 109 -5.70 -24.87 -1.23
C THR A 109 -4.80 -23.72 -1.70
N LYS A 110 -4.13 -23.93 -2.84
CA LYS A 110 -3.38 -22.89 -3.56
C LYS A 110 -4.16 -21.57 -3.65
N ASN A 111 -5.44 -21.63 -3.98
CA ASN A 111 -6.27 -20.44 -4.19
C ASN A 111 -6.48 -19.64 -2.91
N VAL A 112 -6.69 -20.32 -1.77
CA VAL A 112 -6.81 -19.64 -0.47
C VAL A 112 -5.53 -18.85 -0.17
N HIS A 113 -4.37 -19.46 -0.39
CA HIS A 113 -3.08 -18.78 -0.18
C HIS A 113 -2.88 -17.61 -1.15
N LEU A 114 -3.24 -17.75 -2.42
CA LEU A 114 -3.16 -16.67 -3.40
C LEU A 114 -4.13 -15.52 -3.08
N GLU A 115 -5.35 -15.80 -2.64
CA GLU A 115 -6.31 -14.75 -2.24
C GLU A 115 -5.86 -14.00 -1.00
N VAL A 116 -5.27 -14.71 -0.02
CA VAL A 116 -4.65 -14.06 1.14
C VAL A 116 -3.46 -13.20 0.71
N ALA A 117 -2.58 -13.70 -0.15
CA ALA A 117 -1.45 -12.93 -0.67
C ALA A 117 -1.93 -11.68 -1.44
N LEU A 118 -3.01 -11.80 -2.22
CA LEU A 118 -3.62 -10.66 -2.91
C LEU A 118 -4.19 -9.64 -1.92
N ALA A 119 -4.92 -10.07 -0.90
CA ALA A 119 -5.44 -9.19 0.15
C ALA A 119 -4.32 -8.46 0.89
N VAL A 120 -3.21 -9.14 1.19
CA VAL A 120 -1.99 -8.53 1.76
C VAL A 120 -1.43 -7.45 0.83
N ARG A 121 -1.34 -7.72 -0.48
CA ARG A 121 -0.82 -6.74 -1.45
C ARG A 121 -1.73 -5.52 -1.61
N HIS A 122 -3.05 -5.70 -1.62
CA HIS A 122 -4.00 -4.58 -1.61
C HIS A 122 -3.87 -3.72 -0.35
N LEU A 123 -3.74 -4.34 0.82
CA LEU A 123 -3.47 -3.61 2.06
C LEU A 123 -2.12 -2.88 2.02
N HIS A 124 -1.09 -3.50 1.42
CA HIS A 124 0.21 -2.85 1.25
C HIS A 124 0.12 -1.61 0.35
N LEU A 125 -0.66 -1.64 -0.74
CA LEU A 125 -0.89 -0.46 -1.58
C LEU A 125 -1.55 0.67 -0.77
N GLN A 126 -2.57 0.33 0.02
CA GLN A 126 -3.25 1.27 0.91
C GLN A 126 -2.28 1.89 1.93
N GLU A 127 -1.51 1.07 2.66
CA GLU A 127 -0.55 1.53 3.67
C GLU A 127 0.57 2.37 3.06
N THR A 128 0.96 2.11 1.81
CA THR A 128 1.95 2.92 1.09
C THR A 128 1.44 4.35 0.85
N VAL A 129 0.18 4.49 0.46
CA VAL A 129 -0.46 5.79 0.24
C VAL A 129 -0.76 6.49 1.58
N ASP A 130 -1.23 5.75 2.57
CA ASP A 130 -1.48 6.30 3.91
C ASP A 130 -0.18 6.78 4.59
N LEU A 131 0.95 6.08 4.39
CA LEU A 131 2.26 6.57 4.81
C LEU A 131 2.59 7.88 4.08
N HIS A 132 2.44 7.93 2.76
CA HIS A 132 2.72 9.14 1.99
C HIS A 132 1.90 10.34 2.49
N ILE A 133 0.60 10.15 2.68
CA ILE A 133 -0.30 11.16 3.24
C ILE A 133 0.18 11.60 4.62
N HIS A 134 0.49 10.67 5.52
CA HIS A 134 0.97 10.98 6.87
C HIS A 134 2.26 11.80 6.86
N VAL A 135 3.24 11.40 6.05
CA VAL A 135 4.53 12.12 5.97
C VAL A 135 4.32 13.51 5.40
N TYR A 136 3.50 13.66 4.37
CA TYR A 136 3.13 14.98 3.84
C TYR A 136 2.43 15.86 4.88
N GLU A 137 1.42 15.35 5.59
CA GLU A 137 0.71 16.10 6.62
C GLU A 137 1.71 16.62 7.68
N ARG A 138 2.63 15.76 8.13
CA ARG A 138 3.65 16.16 9.12
C ARG A 138 4.62 17.20 8.56
N ILE A 139 5.04 17.06 7.31
CA ILE A 139 5.91 18.01 6.62
C ILE A 139 5.22 19.38 6.50
N VAL A 140 3.96 19.40 6.05
CA VAL A 140 3.16 20.62 5.85
C VAL A 140 2.90 21.34 7.18
N TYR A 141 2.49 20.62 8.23
CA TYR A 141 2.05 21.24 9.48
C TYR A 141 3.16 21.52 10.49
N ILE A 142 4.26 20.77 10.48
CA ILE A 142 5.25 20.77 11.57
C ILE A 142 6.69 20.97 11.07
N GLY A 143 6.89 20.96 9.75
CA GLY A 143 8.20 21.10 9.11
C GLY A 143 8.97 19.77 9.03
N ILE A 144 9.82 19.65 8.00
CA ILE A 144 10.51 18.42 7.58
C ILE A 144 11.31 17.76 8.72
N TYR A 145 12.00 18.55 9.54
CA TYR A 145 12.93 18.05 10.57
C TYR A 145 12.25 17.31 11.73
N LYS A 146 10.95 17.49 11.96
CA LYS A 146 10.19 16.79 13.02
C LYS A 146 9.39 15.58 12.53
N ALA A 147 9.34 15.36 11.21
CA ALA A 147 8.59 14.26 10.61
C ALA A 147 9.34 12.92 10.65
N SER A 148 10.67 12.92 10.61
CA SER A 148 11.53 11.73 10.43
C SER A 148 11.69 10.83 11.67
N GLY A 149 11.20 11.24 12.84
CA GLY A 149 11.32 10.50 14.11
C GLY A 149 9.98 10.12 14.76
N ASP A 150 8.86 10.23 14.03
CA ASP A 150 7.54 9.93 14.57
C ASP A 150 7.31 8.41 14.71
N ALA A 151 6.92 7.96 15.91
CA ALA A 151 6.57 6.58 16.19
C ALA A 151 5.51 6.03 15.23
N THR A 152 4.62 6.91 14.72
CA THR A 152 3.61 6.55 13.72
C THR A 152 4.26 6.16 12.39
N MET A 153 5.27 6.91 11.93
CA MET A 153 6.01 6.63 10.70
C MET A 153 6.78 5.30 10.82
N LEU A 154 7.43 5.06 11.96
CA LEU A 154 8.08 3.77 12.23
C LEU A 154 7.09 2.61 12.19
N ALA A 155 5.91 2.78 12.78
CA ALA A 155 4.87 1.76 12.74
C ALA A 155 4.37 1.48 11.31
N PHE A 156 4.34 2.47 10.41
CA PHE A 156 4.06 2.23 8.99
C PHE A 156 5.15 1.36 8.35
N PHE A 157 6.43 1.69 8.55
CA PHE A 157 7.52 0.89 7.97
C PHE A 157 7.48 -0.56 8.46
N SER A 158 7.32 -0.79 9.76
CA SER A 158 7.20 -2.14 10.31
C SER A 158 5.99 -2.89 9.75
N ARG A 159 4.84 -2.22 9.54
CA ARG A 159 3.68 -2.87 8.89
C ARG A 159 3.96 -3.22 7.44
N LEU A 160 4.60 -2.35 6.68
CA LEU A 160 4.92 -2.62 5.28
C LEU A 160 5.90 -3.79 5.14
N GLU A 161 6.92 -3.87 5.99
CA GLU A 161 7.85 -5.02 6.05
C GLU A 161 7.12 -6.32 6.41
N ALA A 162 6.22 -6.27 7.40
CA ALA A 162 5.41 -7.42 7.78
C ALA A 162 4.48 -7.87 6.63
N LEU A 163 3.90 -6.93 5.88
CA LEU A 163 3.09 -7.24 4.70
C LEU A 163 3.91 -7.88 3.58
N ASP A 164 5.15 -7.43 3.35
CA ASP A 164 6.06 -8.07 2.40
C ASP A 164 6.37 -9.52 2.81
N ALA A 165 6.67 -9.76 4.08
CA ALA A 165 6.93 -11.10 4.61
C ALA A 165 5.69 -12.02 4.54
N LEU A 166 4.50 -11.50 4.88
CA LEU A 166 3.24 -12.25 4.80
C LEU A 166 2.92 -12.65 3.36
N ALA A 167 3.04 -11.74 2.40
CA ALA A 167 2.80 -12.04 0.99
C ALA A 167 3.77 -13.12 0.48
N ALA A 168 5.07 -13.00 0.81
CA ALA A 168 6.07 -14.00 0.42
C ALA A 168 5.78 -15.38 1.03
N LYS A 169 5.39 -15.43 2.31
CA LYS A 169 4.97 -16.67 2.99
C LYS A 169 3.81 -17.35 2.27
N HIS A 170 2.73 -16.61 1.98
CA HIS A 170 1.56 -17.18 1.33
C HIS A 170 1.81 -17.57 -0.13
N LEU A 171 2.68 -16.85 -0.85
CA LEU A 171 3.10 -17.28 -2.20
C LEU A 171 3.87 -18.60 -2.18
N ASN A 172 4.81 -18.78 -1.25
CA ASN A 172 5.54 -20.03 -1.11
C ASN A 172 4.59 -21.20 -0.77
N LEU A 173 3.65 -20.99 0.16
CA LEU A 173 2.64 -22.00 0.50
C LEU A 173 1.74 -22.32 -0.69
N ALA A 174 1.35 -21.34 -1.49
CA ALA A 174 0.58 -21.56 -2.72
C ALA A 174 1.35 -22.43 -3.74
N THR A 175 2.67 -22.23 -3.87
CA THR A 175 3.52 -23.04 -4.74
C THR A 175 3.62 -24.48 -4.21
N GLN A 176 3.76 -24.67 -2.91
CA GLN A 176 3.82 -26.00 -2.28
C GLN A 176 2.49 -26.76 -2.41
N ALA A 177 1.36 -26.08 -2.21
CA ALA A 177 0.03 -26.66 -2.37
C ALA A 177 -0.32 -27.02 -3.83
N ALA A 178 0.50 -26.60 -4.79
CA ALA A 178 0.36 -26.95 -6.21
C ALA A 178 1.26 -28.13 -6.63
N ALA A 179 2.16 -28.58 -5.75
CA ALA A 179 3.03 -29.71 -6.02
C ALA A 179 2.24 -31.05 -5.89
N PRO A 180 2.48 -32.02 -6.79
CA PRO A 180 1.80 -33.32 -6.80
C PRO A 180 2.16 -34.21 -5.59
#